data_AF-A0A7C2GKE4-F1
#
_entry.id   AF-A0A7C2GKE4-F1
#
_cell.length_a   1.000
_cell.length_b   1.000
_cell.length_c   1.000
_cell.angle_alpha   90.00
_cell.angle_beta   90.00
_cell.angle_gamma   90.00
#
_symmetry.space_group_name_H-M   'P 1'
#
loop_
_entity.id
_entity.type
_entity.pdbx_description
1 polymer ?
#
loop_
_entity_poly.entity_id
_entity_poly.type
_entity_poly.pdbx_seq_one_letter_code
_entity_poly.pdbx_strand_id
1 'polypeptide(L)' 'MSRLEELIRQLPPELQQEVADFVEFLLEKRTRRPAKPLRQDWAGALKEYREQYTALDLQKKALEWRGD' A
#
# COMPACT_ATOMS: atom_id res chain seq x y z
N MET A 1 -16.82 -23.83 26.77
CA MET A 1 -16.62 -23.39 25.37
C MET A 1 -17.03 -21.93 25.28
N SER A 2 -16.40 -21.15 24.41
CA SER A 2 -16.84 -19.76 24.23
C SER A 2 -18.16 -19.72 23.46
N ARG A 3 -19.03 -18.73 23.73
CA ARG A 3 -20.29 -18.51 23.01
C ARG A 3 -20.10 -18.46 21.49
N LEU A 4 -18.93 -18.02 21.03
CA LEU A 4 -18.58 -17.95 19.62
C LEU A 4 -18.44 -19.34 18.99
N GLU A 5 -17.76 -20.28 19.66
CA GLU A 5 -17.60 -21.66 19.18
C GLU A 5 -18.96 -22.36 19.00
N GLU A 6 -19.91 -22.11 19.90
CA GLU A 6 -21.26 -22.68 19.83
C GLU A 6 -22.07 -22.14 18.64
N LEU A 7 -21.91 -20.85 18.31
CA LEU A 7 -22.55 -20.24 17.15
C LEU A 7 -21.94 -20.77 15.85
N ILE A 8 -20.62 -20.96 15.79
CA ILE A 8 -19.94 -21.49 14.60
C ILE A 8 -20.38 -22.93 14.32
N ARG A 9 -20.57 -23.75 15.37
CA ARG A 9 -21.05 -25.14 15.23
C ARG A 9 -22.48 -25.26 14.72
N GLN A 10 -23.31 -24.22 14.87
CA GLN A 10 -24.69 -24.18 14.37
C GLN A 10 -24.77 -23.80 12.89
N LEU A 11 -23.66 -23.34 12.29
CA LEU A 11 -23.65 -22.92 10.89
C LEU A 11 -23.58 -24.14 9.95
N PRO A 12 -24.22 -24.06 8.78
CA PRO A 12 -23.98 -24.96 7.65
C PRO A 12 -22.51 -24.98 7.24
N PRO A 13 -22.01 -26.08 6.63
CA PRO A 13 -20.62 -26.22 6.22
C PRO A 13 -20.12 -25.09 5.30
N GLU A 14 -20.98 -24.56 4.42
CA GLU A 14 -20.59 -23.46 3.52
C GLU A 14 -20.27 -22.17 4.32
N LEU A 15 -21.07 -21.88 5.34
CA LEU A 15 -20.88 -20.69 6.17
C LEU A 15 -19.75 -20.86 7.19
N GLN A 16 -19.43 -22.10 7.60
CA GLN A 16 -18.26 -22.36 8.44
C GLN A 16 -16.95 -22.01 7.70
N GLN A 17 -16.89 -22.26 6.39
CA GLN A 17 -15.74 -21.87 5.57
C GLN A 17 -15.58 -20.35 5.51
N GLU A 18 -16.67 -19.61 5.28
CA GLU A 18 -16.64 -18.14 5.24
C GLU A 18 -16.18 -17.55 6.58
N VAL A 19 -16.60 -18.15 7.70
CA VAL A 19 -16.13 -17.76 9.03
C VAL A 19 -14.64 -18.04 9.21
N ALA A 20 -14.14 -19.18 8.74
CA ALA A 20 -12.72 -19.50 8.81
C ALA A 20 -11.89 -18.48 8.02
N ASP A 21 -12.28 -18.20 6.78
CA ASP A 21 -11.62 -17.21 5.92
C ASP A 21 -11.62 -15.81 6.57
N PHE A 22 -12.74 -15.43 7.20
CA PHE A 22 -12.83 -14.14 7.90
C PHE A 22 -11.95 -14.08 9.15
N VAL A 23 -11.86 -15.17 9.91
CA VAL A 23 -10.98 -15.25 11.08
C VAL A 23 -9.51 -15.15 10.67
N GLU A 24 -9.11 -15.86 9.59
CA GLU A 24 -7.77 -15.74 9.02
C GLU A 24 -7.47 -14.31 8.56
N PHE A 25 -8.41 -13.68 7.85
CA PHE A 25 -8.30 -12.27 7.46
C PHE A 25 -8.12 -11.34 8.66
N LEU A 26 -8.87 -11.52 9.75
CA LEU A 26 -8.74 -10.69 10.95
C LEU A 26 -7.39 -10.87 11.64
N LEU A 27 -6.88 -12.10 11.70
CA LEU A 27 -5.54 -12.40 12.22
C LEU A 27 -4.46 -11.72 11.38
N GLU A 28 -4.56 -11.80 10.05
CA GLU A 28 -3.61 -11.14 9.16
C GLU A 28 -3.72 -9.61 9.22
N LYS A 29 -4.94 -9.07 9.26
CA LYS A 29 -5.18 -7.62 9.40
C LYS A 29 -4.59 -7.07 10.70
N ARG A 30 -4.63 -7.84 11.79
CA ARG A 30 -4.04 -7.46 13.08
C ARG A 30 -2.50 -7.47 13.05
N THR A 31 -1.89 -8.38 12.28
CA THR A 31 -0.43 -8.48 12.16
C THR A 31 0.15 -7.50 11.16
N ARG A 32 -0.62 -7.07 10.16
CA ARG A 32 -0.24 -5.98 9.25
C ARG A 32 -0.06 -4.69 10.05
N ARG A 33 1.20 -4.23 10.14
CA ARG A 33 1.51 -2.91 10.69
C ARG A 33 0.73 -1.86 9.90
N PRO A 34 0.17 -0.81 10.55
CA PRO A 34 -0.46 0.27 9.81
C PRO A 34 0.54 0.80 8.79
N ALA A 35 0.09 0.93 7.53
CA ALA A 35 0.90 1.51 6.48
C ALA A 35 1.44 2.85 6.98
N LYS A 36 2.77 2.98 7.06
CA LYS A 36 3.36 4.26 7.44
C LYS A 36 2.97 5.29 6.38
N PRO A 37 2.65 6.54 6.77
CA PRO A 37 2.47 7.59 5.79
C PRO A 37 3.69 7.65 4.87
N LEU A 38 3.46 7.87 3.57
CA LEU A 38 4.53 8.05 2.61
C LEU A 38 5.39 9.23 3.07
N ARG A 39 6.70 8.99 3.25
CA ARG A 39 7.59 10.00 3.83
C ARG A 39 7.71 11.27 2.99
N GLN A 40 7.53 11.16 1.66
CA GLN A 40 7.64 12.28 0.71
C GLN A 40 8.96 13.06 0.87
N ASP A 41 10.02 12.39 1.32
CA ASP A 41 11.36 12.96 1.50
C ASP A 41 12.01 13.37 0.18
N TRP A 42 11.56 12.80 -0.93
CA TRP A 42 11.90 13.22 -2.29
C TRP A 42 11.21 14.51 -2.73
N ALA A 43 10.11 14.92 -2.09
CA ALA A 43 9.36 16.10 -2.51
C ALA A 43 10.19 17.36 -2.27
N GLY A 44 10.56 18.05 -3.35
CA GLY A 44 11.41 19.23 -3.29
C GLY A 44 12.91 18.95 -3.23
N ALA A 45 13.34 17.69 -3.38
CA ALA A 45 14.77 17.33 -3.40
C ALA A 45 15.59 18.06 -4.48
N LEU A 46 14.94 18.54 -5.56
CA LEU A 46 15.59 19.28 -6.65
C LEU A 46 15.37 20.80 -6.60
N LYS A 47 14.88 21.34 -5.48
CA LYS A 47 14.53 22.77 -5.37
C LYS A 47 15.72 23.70 -5.63
N GLU A 48 16.93 23.29 -5.26
CA GLU A 48 18.17 24.06 -5.47
C GLU A 48 18.52 24.29 -6.95
N TYR A 49 17.99 23.45 -7.84
CA TYR A 49 18.21 23.53 -9.28
C TYR A 49 17.17 24.40 -10.00
N ARG A 50 16.18 24.93 -9.28
CA ARG A 50 15.08 25.71 -9.87
C ARG A 50 15.55 26.92 -10.67
N GLU A 51 16.59 27.60 -10.18
CA GLU A 51 17.18 28.77 -10.86
C GLU A 51 18.25 28.40 -11.88
N GLN A 52 18.69 27.13 -11.90
CA GLN A 52 19.76 26.64 -12.77
C GLN A 52 19.22 26.05 -14.08
N TYR A 53 17.99 25.53 -14.06
CA TYR A 53 17.37 24.89 -15.22
C TYR A 53 15.95 25.36 -15.41
N THR A 54 15.64 25.77 -16.63
CA THR A 54 14.24 25.95 -17.05
C THR A 54 13.63 24.61 -17.45
N ALA A 55 12.30 24.56 -17.52
CA ALA A 55 11.58 23.39 -18.04
C ALA A 55 12.05 23.01 -19.46
N LEU A 56 12.39 24.01 -20.28
CA LEU A 56 12.89 23.79 -21.64
C LEU A 56 14.30 23.16 -21.66
N ASP A 57 15.18 23.58 -20.75
CA ASP A 57 16.53 23.01 -20.65
C ASP A 57 16.49 21.54 -20.24
N LEU A 58 15.62 21.21 -19.29
CA LEU A 58 15.40 19.82 -18.86
C LEU A 58 14.82 18.97 -19.99
N GLN A 59 13.90 19.52 -20.78
CA GLN A 59 13.34 18.83 -21.94
C GLN A 59 14.42 18.53 -23.00
N LYS A 60 15.28 19.50 -23.32
CA LYS A 60 16.39 19.30 -24.27
C LYS A 60 17.36 18.23 -23.78
N LYS A 61 17.78 18.31 -22.52
CA LYS A 61 18.63 17.28 -21.88
C LYS A 61 17.99 15.89 -21.92
N ALA A 62 16.67 15.81 -21.72
CA ALA A 62 15.96 14.53 -21.77
C ALA A 62 15.96 13.91 -23.18
N LEU A 63 15.90 14.72 -24.24
CA LEU A 63 16.03 14.24 -25.63
C LEU A 63 17.48 13.78 -25.89
N GLU A 64 18.47 14.59 -25.51
CA GLU A 64 19.90 14.24 -25.63
C GLU A 64 20.23 12.92 -24.92
N TRP A 65 19.70 12.69 -23.71
CA TRP A 65 19.94 11.46 -22.96
C TRP A 65 19.22 10.22 -23.52
N ARG A 66 18.12 10.43 -24.26
CA ARG A 66 17.41 9.34 -24.95
C ARG A 66 18.08 8.94 -26.27
N GLY A 67 19.07 9.73 -26.72
CA GLY A 67 19.86 9.42 -27.91
C GLY A 67 19.15 9.71 -29.23
N ASP A 68 18.15 10.59 -29.22
CA ASP A 68 17.54 11.13 -30.44
C ASP A 68 18.46 12.15 -31.14
#